data_AF-A0A0D2NDW6-F1
#
_entry.id   AF-A0A0D2NDW6-F1
#
_cell.length_a   1.000
_cell.length_b   1.000
_cell.length_c   1.000
_cell.angle_alpha   90.00
_cell.angle_beta   90.00
_cell.angle_gamma   90.00
#
_symmetry.space_group_name_H-M   'P 1'
#
loop_
_entity.id
_entity.type
_entity.pdbx_description
1 polymer ?
#
loop_
_entity_poly.entity_id
_entity_poly.type
_entity_poly.pdbx_seq_one_letter_code
_entity_poly.pdbx_strand_id
1 'polypeptide(L)'
;MHASISAKNQKARAIALQLEIDKLQAQLGEKEDAEKIVKRHIELLHQYNEAKDAAQILIGRLASIKQITIRQIHEDYGLGADD
;
A
#
# COMPACT_ATOMS: atom_id res chain seq x y z
N MET A 1 -6.74 -22.05 33.31
CA MET A 1 -5.29 -22.12 33.07
C MET A 1 -4.79 -20.76 32.60
N HIS A 2 -4.44 -19.85 33.52
CA HIS A 2 -3.80 -18.58 33.17
C HIS A 2 -2.45 -18.54 33.86
N ALA A 3 -1.39 -18.71 33.08
CA ALA A 3 -0.02 -18.62 33.57
C ALA A 3 0.20 -17.19 34.11
N SER A 4 0.39 -17.06 35.41
CA SER A 4 0.90 -15.82 36.01
C SER A 4 2.35 -15.67 35.56
N ILE A 5 2.54 -15.03 34.41
CA ILE A 5 3.85 -14.52 34.02
C ILE A 5 4.22 -13.55 35.15
N SER A 6 5.19 -13.95 35.99
CA SER A 6 5.67 -13.17 37.13
C SER A 6 5.84 -11.70 36.74
N ALA A 7 5.42 -10.77 37.60
CA ALA A 7 5.45 -9.33 37.35
C ALA A 7 6.85 -8.84 36.89
N LYS A 8 7.92 -9.55 37.27
CA LYS A 8 9.30 -9.31 36.83
C LYS A 8 9.51 -9.61 35.33
N ASN A 9 8.92 -10.70 34.82
CA ASN A 9 9.00 -11.08 33.41
C ASN A 9 8.12 -10.18 32.53
N GLN A 10 6.98 -9.71 33.05
CA GLN A 10 6.16 -8.71 32.35
C GLN A 10 6.90 -7.38 32.19
N LYS A 11 7.57 -6.90 33.24
CA LYS A 11 8.40 -5.68 33.18
C LYS A 11 9.57 -5.82 32.19
N ALA A 12 10.27 -6.96 32.22
CA ALA A 12 11.38 -7.21 31.29
C ALA A 12 10.90 -7.21 29.82
N ARG A 13 9.73 -7.81 29.55
CA ARG A 13 9.13 -7.82 28.21
C ARG A 13 8.65 -6.43 27.77
N ALA A 14 8.08 -5.64 28.67
CA ALA A 14 7.68 -4.27 28.38
C ALA A 14 8.89 -3.39 28.01
N ILE A 15 10.02 -3.54 28.72
CA ILE A 15 11.26 -2.81 28.42
C ILE A 15 11.82 -3.22 27.06
N ALA A 16 11.85 -4.52 26.76
CA ALA A 16 12.32 -5.02 25.46
C ALA A 16 11.46 -4.47 24.31
N LEU A 17 10.13 -4.47 24.46
CA LEU A 17 9.20 -3.91 23.48
C LEU A 17 9.39 -2.40 23.32
N GLN A 18 9.62 -1.66 24.41
CA GLN A 18 9.87 -0.22 24.33
C GLN A 18 11.15 0.09 23.54
N LEU A 19 12.24 -0.64 23.79
CA LEU A 19 13.49 -0.47 23.03
C LEU A 19 13.31 -0.75 21.53
N GLU A 20 12.46 -1.72 21.18
CA GLU A 20 12.14 -2.02 19.80
C GLU A 20 11.31 -0.92 19.14
N ILE A 21 10.32 -0.38 19.86
CA ILE A 21 9.53 0.79 19.42
C ILE A 21 10.45 1.99 19.18
N ASP A 22 11.35 2.30 20.11
CA ASP A 22 12.26 3.44 19.99
C ASP A 22 13.20 3.28 18.78
N LYS A 23 13.68 2.06 18.52
CA LYS A 23 14.50 1.75 17.34
C LYS A 23 13.72 1.93 16.03
N LEU A 24 12.47 1.46 15.99
CA LEU A 24 11.60 1.59 14.82
C LEU A 24 11.22 3.07 14.58
N GLN A 25 10.97 3.84 15.64
CA GLN A 25 10.72 5.27 15.54
C GLN A 25 11.95 6.04 15.02
N ALA A 26 13.16 5.67 15.45
CA ALA A 26 14.39 6.25 14.92
C ALA A 26 14.59 5.96 13.42
N GLN A 27 14.19 4.77 12.95
CA GLN A 27 14.25 4.41 11.52
C GLN A 27 13.21 5.17 10.68
N LEU A 28 12.04 5.44 11.25
CA LEU A 28 10.97 6.20 10.61
C LEU A 28 11.28 7.70 10.54
N GLY A 29 12.02 8.23 11.52
CA GLY A 29 12.33 9.65 11.68
C GLY A 29 11.46 10.31 12.75
N GLU A 30 12.06 11.12 13.61
CA GLU A 30 11.44 11.68 14.83
C GLU A 30 10.14 12.49 14.62
N LYS A 31 9.84 12.88 13.39
CA LYS A 31 8.68 13.74 13.04
C LYS A 31 7.66 13.06 12.13
N GLU A 32 7.91 11.82 11.74
CA GLU A 32 7.03 11.09 10.84
C GLU A 32 6.10 10.16 11.61
N ASP A 33 4.84 10.15 11.19
CA ASP A 33 3.79 9.35 11.78
C ASP A 33 3.52 8.17 10.86
N ALA A 34 3.92 6.97 11.30
CA ALA A 34 3.85 5.74 10.49
C ALA A 34 2.42 5.49 10.02
N GLU A 35 1.44 5.75 10.89
CA GLU A 35 0.03 5.52 10.57
C GLU A 35 -0.42 6.48 9.46
N LYS A 36 -0.01 7.75 9.51
CA LYS A 36 -0.30 8.72 8.44
C LYS A 36 0.36 8.35 7.12
N ILE A 37 1.60 7.87 7.14
CA ILE A 37 2.32 7.45 5.92
C ILE A 37 1.62 6.26 5.27
N VAL A 38 1.34 5.22 6.05
CA VAL A 38 0.66 4.03 5.56
C VAL A 38 -0.74 4.38 5.06
N LYS A 39 -1.49 5.19 5.81
CA LYS A 39 -2.82 5.65 5.38
C LYS A 39 -2.74 6.43 4.06
N ARG A 40 -1.79 7.36 3.93
CA ARG A 40 -1.59 8.11 2.68
C ARG A 40 -1.24 7.20 1.52
N HIS A 41 -0.39 6.20 1.74
CA HIS A 41 -0.04 5.22 0.71
C HIS A 41 -1.25 4.40 0.26
N ILE A 42 -2.07 3.94 1.19
CA ILE A 42 -3.32 3.21 0.91
C ILE A 42 -4.29 4.09 0.10
N GLU A 43 -4.46 5.36 0.48
CA GLU A 43 -5.31 6.31 -0.25
C GLU A 43 -4.83 6.51 -1.69
N LEU A 44 -3.52 6.68 -1.90
CA LEU A 44 -2.93 6.83 -3.24
C LEU A 44 -3.11 5.58 -4.09
N LEU A 45 -2.93 4.38 -3.51
CA LEU A 45 -3.18 3.12 -4.21
C LEU A 45 -4.64 2.97 -4.64
N HIS A 46 -5.59 3.32 -3.78
CA HIS A 46 -7.01 3.30 -4.14
C HIS A 46 -7.33 4.28 -5.26
N GLN A 47 -6.82 5.51 -5.19
CA GLN A 47 -7.03 6.52 -6.24
C GLN A 47 -6.43 6.08 -7.58
N TYR A 48 -5.23 5.50 -7.56
CA TYR A 48 -4.60 4.96 -8.75
C TYR A 48 -5.44 3.83 -9.37
N ASN A 49 -5.88 2.86 -8.55
CA ASN A 49 -6.69 1.75 -9.03
C ASN A 49 -8.03 2.23 -9.61
N GLU A 50 -8.71 3.16 -8.94
CA GLU A 50 -9.97 3.72 -9.43
C GLU A 50 -9.80 4.43 -10.78
N ALA A 51 -8.75 5.23 -10.92
CA ALA A 51 -8.42 5.90 -12.19
C ALA A 51 -8.07 4.88 -13.29
N LYS A 52 -7.28 3.85 -12.96
CA LYS A 52 -6.92 2.77 -13.87
C LYS A 52 -8.14 1.99 -14.34
N ASP A 53 -9.05 1.63 -13.43
CA ASP A 53 -10.26 0.89 -13.75
C ASP A 53 -11.20 1.71 -14.65
N ALA A 54 -11.40 2.99 -14.34
CA ALA A 54 -12.16 3.91 -15.19
C ALA A 54 -11.55 4.03 -16.60
N ALA A 55 -10.23 4.17 -16.69
CA ALA A 55 -9.51 4.20 -17.96
C ALA A 55 -9.68 2.89 -18.74
N GLN A 56 -9.59 1.73 -18.07
CA GLN A 56 -9.74 0.43 -18.72
C GLN A 56 -11.16 0.22 -19.28
N ILE A 57 -12.19 0.71 -18.59
CA ILE A 57 -13.58 0.71 -19.08
C ILE A 57 -13.69 1.54 -20.37
N LEU A 58 -13.08 2.74 -20.39
CA LEU A 58 -13.08 3.61 -21.55
C LEU A 58 -12.33 2.97 -22.73
N ILE A 59 -11.17 2.37 -22.48
CA ILE A 59 -10.39 1.61 -23.47
C ILE A 59 -11.22 0.46 -24.05
N GLY A 60 -11.93 -0.31 -23.23
CA GLY A 60 -12.79 -1.40 -23.70
C GLY A 60 -13.92 -0.92 -24.61
N ARG A 61 -14.55 0.22 -24.28
CA ARG A 61 -15.56 0.85 -25.14
C ARG A 61 -14.96 1.36 -26.45
N LEU A 62 -13.80 2.01 -26.37
CA LEU A 62 -13.09 2.54 -27.54
C LEU A 62 -12.67 1.43 -28.50
N ALA A 63 -12.13 0.32 -27.98
CA ALA A 63 -11.79 -0.87 -28.74
C ALA A 63 -13.02 -1.42 -29.48
N SER A 64 -14.16 -1.50 -28.79
CA SER A 64 -15.44 -1.96 -29.34
C SER A 64 -15.94 -1.08 -30.49
N ILE A 65 -15.87 0.25 -30.34
CA ILE A 65 -16.26 1.21 -31.39
C ILE A 65 -15.34 1.11 -32.60
N LYS A 66 -14.04 0.97 -32.38
CA LYS A 66 -13.03 0.86 -33.43
C LYS A 66 -12.94 -0.55 -34.05
N GLN A 67 -13.68 -1.54 -33.53
CA GLN A 67 -13.63 -2.95 -33.95
C GLN A 67 -12.20 -3.52 -33.93
N ILE A 68 -11.41 -3.10 -32.93
CA ILE A 68 -10.05 -3.58 -32.71
C ILE A 68 -9.92 -4.16 -31.30
N THR A 69 -8.83 -4.88 -31.06
CA THR A 69 -8.58 -5.49 -29.75
C THR A 69 -8.11 -4.44 -28.74
N ILE A 70 -8.34 -4.70 -27.45
CA ILE A 70 -7.82 -3.87 -26.35
C ILE A 70 -6.29 -3.78 -26.42
N ARG A 71 -5.62 -4.87 -26.80
CA ARG A 71 -4.17 -4.91 -26.98
C ARG A 71 -3.68 -3.90 -28.02
N GLN A 72 -4.36 -3.79 -29.16
CA GLN A 72 -4.02 -2.81 -30.19
C GLN A 72 -4.21 -1.37 -29.70
N ILE A 73 -5.26 -1.10 -28.91
CA ILE A 73 -5.41 0.21 -28.26
C ILE A 73 -4.25 0.46 -27.29
N HIS A 74 -3.83 -0.53 -26.50
CA HIS A 74 -2.69 -0.34 -25.61
C HIS A 74 -1.40 -0.03 -26.39
N GLU A 75 -1.16 -0.73 -27.50
CA GLU A 75 -0.01 -0.46 -28.38
C GLU A 75 -0.11 0.94 -29.03
N ASP A 76 -1.27 1.33 -29.56
CA ASP A 76 -1.53 2.63 -30.19
C ASP A 76 -1.31 3.82 -29.24
N TYR A 77 -1.68 3.65 -27.97
CA TYR A 77 -1.56 4.69 -26.94
C TYR A 77 -0.28 4.58 -26.09
N GLY A 78 0.63 3.66 -26.41
CA GLY A 78 1.87 3.47 -25.66
C GLY A 78 1.67 2.95 -24.23
N LEU A 79 0.55 2.26 -23.97
CA LEU A 79 0.20 1.59 -22.70
C LEU A 79 0.69 0.12 -22.68
N GLY A 80 1.76 -0.17 -23.43
CA GLY A 80 2.40 -1.48 -23.48
C GLY A 80 2.96 -1.88 -22.11
N ALA A 81 3.21 -3.17 -21.93
CA ALA A 81 3.66 -3.77 -20.68
C ALA A 81 5.13 -3.45 -20.30
N ASP A 82 5.67 -2.31 -20.75
CA ASP A 82 7.06 -1.89 -20.53
C ASP A 82 7.26 -1.11 -19.21
N ASP A 83 6.44 -1.40 -18.18
CA ASP A 83 6.65 -0.97 -16.78
C ASP A 83 6.70 -2.18 -15.84
#